data_AF-A0A7C2E8U4-F1
#
_entry.id   AF-A0A7C2E8U4-F1
#
_cell.length_a   1.000
_cell.length_b   1.000
_cell.length_c   1.000
_cell.angle_alpha   90.00
_cell.angle_beta   90.00
_cell.angle_gamma   90.00
#
_symmetry.space_group_name_H-M   'P 1'
#
loop_
_entity.id
_entity.type
_entity.pdbx_description
1 polymer ?
#
loop_
_entity_poly.entity_id
_entity_poly.type
_entity_poly.pdbx_seq_one_letter_code
_entity_poly.pdbx_strand_id
1 'polypeptide(L)'
;MRLWLSAGSLVWAAAALGGPVEEGFGHFYNLEYDEALASFRQAIDADAANPRLYNHVAQTVLYRELYRVGALESELVSGANPFLRRPKVKPTPEDEKQFDDAISAAMSLANERLAQKPDDVSALYSLGVSYGLRANYNFLIRKAWMDALRDATTARKLHDRVVRIDPSFVDARLIPAVHDYVVGSLPWHWKLLGFLVGFRGDKQRGIAALELIARRGALNREDAKILLCAVYRREREPAKAVVHLTDLIPRFPRNYILRFELVQMYSDLGKKDEALAVLREMEELKRAGAPGYARLAWEKIWFSRGTLLFWYRDFDQAVADFQRVTARPQAVDLNTEVQAWLRLGQTYDLIGKRSQALRAYQQAIRSAPDSDQAREARRYLQAPYRRKDVG
;
A
#
# COMPACT_ATOMS: atom_id res chain seq x y z
N MET A 1 20.31 -66.85 18.71
CA MET A 1 19.83 -66.86 17.31
C MET A 1 19.90 -65.42 16.78
N ARG A 2 20.96 -65.10 16.00
CA ARG A 2 21.18 -64.00 15.02
C ARG A 2 20.53 -62.61 15.31
N LEU A 3 21.21 -61.50 15.66
CA LEU A 3 22.10 -60.60 14.84
C LEU A 3 21.56 -60.40 13.40
N TRP A 4 21.21 -59.21 12.88
CA TRP A 4 22.00 -58.00 12.53
C TRP A 4 21.04 -56.79 12.37
N LEU A 5 21.30 -55.57 12.87
CA LEU A 5 22.03 -54.43 12.26
C LEU A 5 21.67 -54.08 10.80
N SER A 6 21.00 -52.94 10.61
CA SER A 6 21.42 -51.92 9.65
C SER A 6 20.87 -50.55 10.02
N ALA A 7 21.78 -49.58 10.01
CA ALA A 7 21.52 -48.18 10.22
C ALA A 7 20.69 -47.61 9.08
N GLY A 8 19.72 -46.76 9.43
CA GLY A 8 18.99 -45.90 8.52
C GLY A 8 18.82 -44.55 9.18
N SER A 9 19.92 -43.81 9.29
CA SER A 9 19.88 -42.37 9.45
C SER A 9 19.16 -41.77 8.24
N LEU A 10 17.84 -41.67 8.32
CA LEU A 10 17.10 -40.63 7.64
C LEU A 10 16.88 -39.56 8.67
N VAL A 11 17.94 -38.78 8.88
CA VAL A 11 17.78 -37.32 8.96
C VAL A 11 16.87 -36.99 7.78
N TRP A 12 15.57 -36.88 8.03
CA TRP A 12 14.76 -36.04 7.18
C TRP A 12 15.43 -34.69 7.31
N ALA A 13 16.19 -34.35 6.27
CA ALA A 13 16.64 -33.01 6.03
C ALA A 13 15.49 -32.11 6.44
N ALA A 14 15.76 -31.19 7.37
CA ALA A 14 14.82 -30.16 7.71
C ALA A 14 14.28 -29.62 6.39
N ALA A 15 13.04 -30.02 6.03
CA ALA A 15 12.36 -29.41 4.92
C ALA A 15 12.40 -27.93 5.28
N ALA A 16 13.03 -27.14 4.41
CA ALA A 16 13.13 -25.72 4.59
C ALA A 16 11.75 -25.22 5.03
N LEU A 17 11.70 -24.55 6.18
CA LEU A 17 10.47 -24.00 6.73
C LEU A 17 9.91 -23.01 5.70
N GLY A 18 8.97 -23.47 4.88
CA GLY A 18 8.17 -22.67 3.94
C GLY A 18 8.02 -23.31 2.55
N GLY A 19 6.78 -23.43 2.06
CA GLY A 19 6.50 -23.79 0.67
C GLY A 19 6.50 -22.55 -0.25
N PRO A 20 6.39 -22.71 -1.59
CA PRO A 20 6.51 -21.60 -2.54
C PRO A 20 5.52 -20.43 -2.30
N VAL A 21 4.36 -20.69 -1.70
CA VAL A 21 3.41 -19.64 -1.31
C VAL A 21 3.94 -18.76 -0.17
N GLU A 22 4.54 -19.36 0.86
CA GLU A 22 5.10 -18.63 1.99
C GLU A 22 6.32 -17.79 1.58
N GLU A 23 7.20 -18.38 0.76
CA GLU A 23 8.32 -17.67 0.13
C GLU A 23 7.82 -16.49 -0.73
N GLY A 24 6.80 -16.73 -1.57
CA GLY A 24 6.20 -15.71 -2.41
C GLY A 24 5.66 -14.53 -1.62
N PHE A 25 5.00 -14.78 -0.48
CA PHE A 25 4.55 -13.71 0.42
C PHE A 25 5.70 -13.02 1.15
N GLY A 26 6.76 -13.76 1.52
CA GLY A 26 7.99 -13.17 2.05
C GLY A 26 8.59 -12.15 1.11
N HIS A 27 8.64 -12.44 -0.19
CA HIS A 27 9.08 -11.51 -1.22
C HIS A 27 8.07 -10.38 -1.46
N PHE A 28 6.78 -10.69 -1.59
CA PHE A 28 5.71 -9.72 -1.84
C PHE A 28 5.72 -8.59 -0.80
N TYR A 29 5.75 -8.94 0.49
CA TYR A 29 5.76 -7.95 1.56
C TYR A 29 7.10 -7.23 1.72
N ASN A 30 8.18 -7.74 1.13
CA ASN A 30 9.47 -7.05 1.00
C ASN A 30 9.60 -6.26 -0.31
N LEU A 31 8.49 -6.06 -1.04
CA LEU A 31 8.40 -5.33 -2.31
C LEU A 31 9.23 -5.98 -3.45
N GLU A 32 9.53 -7.27 -3.33
CA GLU A 32 10.30 -8.09 -4.28
C GLU A 32 9.31 -8.82 -5.20
N TYR A 33 8.62 -8.05 -6.05
CA TYR A 33 7.46 -8.57 -6.78
C TYR A 33 7.82 -9.58 -7.87
N ASP A 34 9.00 -9.48 -8.48
CA ASP A 34 9.42 -10.41 -9.54
C ASP A 34 9.76 -11.78 -8.95
N GLU A 35 10.45 -11.79 -7.80
CA GLU A 35 10.73 -12.98 -7.00
C GLU A 35 9.43 -13.59 -6.46
N ALA A 36 8.51 -12.77 -5.95
CA ALA A 36 7.20 -13.23 -5.51
C ALA A 36 6.41 -13.91 -6.65
N LEU A 37 6.42 -13.33 -7.85
CA LEU A 37 5.81 -13.94 -9.02
C LEU A 37 6.44 -15.28 -9.39
N ALA A 38 7.77 -15.41 -9.28
CA ALA A 38 8.46 -16.67 -9.53
C ALA A 38 7.99 -17.76 -8.55
N SER A 39 7.95 -17.46 -7.25
CA SER A 39 7.48 -18.41 -6.23
C SER A 39 5.99 -18.78 -6.40
N PHE A 40 5.13 -17.81 -6.74
CA PHE A 40 3.71 -18.12 -7.00
C PHE A 40 3.49 -18.92 -8.29
N ARG A 41 4.32 -18.74 -9.33
CA ARG A 41 4.29 -19.59 -10.53
C ARG A 41 4.73 -21.02 -10.21
N GLN A 42 5.78 -21.19 -9.41
CA GLN A 42 6.19 -22.51 -8.92
C GLN A 42 5.06 -23.19 -8.11
N ALA A 43 4.32 -22.42 -7.31
CA ALA A 43 3.14 -22.95 -6.61
C ALA A 43 2.05 -23.42 -7.60
N ILE A 44 1.81 -22.65 -8.68
CA ILE A 44 0.84 -23.01 -9.73
C ILE A 44 1.28 -24.29 -10.45
N ASP A 45 2.56 -24.44 -10.76
CA ASP A 45 3.09 -25.66 -11.39
C ASP A 45 2.84 -26.92 -10.53
N ALA A 46 2.82 -26.75 -9.20
CA ALA A 46 2.52 -27.82 -8.26
C ALA A 46 1.01 -28.09 -8.06
N ASP A 47 0.14 -27.09 -8.24
CA ASP A 47 -1.31 -27.19 -8.01
C ASP A 47 -2.11 -26.24 -8.93
N ALA A 48 -2.07 -26.53 -10.23
CA ALA A 48 -2.70 -25.68 -11.27
C ALA A 48 -4.24 -25.61 -11.16
N ALA A 49 -4.88 -26.50 -10.40
CA ALA A 49 -6.33 -26.49 -10.20
C ALA A 49 -6.78 -25.53 -9.08
N ASN A 50 -5.83 -24.87 -8.40
CA ASN A 50 -6.13 -24.04 -7.24
C ASN A 50 -6.32 -22.56 -7.62
N PRO A 51 -7.57 -22.04 -7.61
CA PRO A 51 -7.85 -20.66 -8.03
C PRO A 51 -7.14 -19.60 -7.18
N ARG A 52 -6.75 -19.94 -5.95
CA ARG A 52 -6.11 -18.99 -5.03
C ARG A 52 -4.71 -18.59 -5.50
N LEU A 53 -3.98 -19.51 -6.12
CA LEU A 53 -2.60 -19.25 -6.56
C LEU A 53 -2.56 -18.21 -7.69
N TYR A 54 -3.53 -18.25 -8.60
CA TYR A 54 -3.71 -17.24 -9.62
C TYR A 54 -4.11 -15.87 -9.04
N ASN A 55 -4.90 -15.84 -7.95
CA ASN A 55 -5.16 -14.58 -7.24
C ASN A 55 -3.86 -13.97 -6.67
N HIS A 56 -2.92 -14.77 -6.17
CA HIS A 56 -1.62 -14.26 -5.70
C HIS A 56 -0.81 -13.63 -6.84
N VAL A 57 -0.83 -14.25 -8.03
CA VAL A 57 -0.21 -13.66 -9.23
C VAL A 57 -0.87 -12.32 -9.58
N ALA A 58 -2.20 -12.26 -9.68
CA ALA A 58 -2.93 -11.03 -9.99
C ALA A 58 -2.69 -9.92 -8.95
N GLN A 59 -2.67 -10.27 -7.66
CA GLN A 59 -2.33 -9.35 -6.57
C GLN A 59 -0.90 -8.81 -6.74
N THR A 60 0.06 -9.68 -7.05
CA THR A 60 1.47 -9.30 -7.21
C THR A 60 1.68 -8.35 -8.38
N VAL A 61 1.04 -8.61 -9.53
CA VAL A 61 1.08 -7.71 -10.69
C VAL A 61 0.48 -6.35 -10.35
N LEU A 62 -0.70 -6.32 -9.72
CA LEU A 62 -1.34 -5.06 -9.32
C LEU A 62 -0.43 -4.23 -8.37
N TYR A 63 0.13 -4.86 -7.35
CA TYR A 63 0.97 -4.13 -6.37
C TYR A 63 2.32 -3.73 -6.95
N ARG A 64 2.91 -4.52 -7.86
CA ARG A 64 4.11 -4.12 -8.61
C ARG A 64 3.87 -2.84 -9.41
N GLU A 65 2.72 -2.75 -10.08
CA GLU A 65 2.35 -1.56 -10.84
C GLU A 65 2.14 -0.34 -9.94
N LEU A 66 1.47 -0.52 -8.80
CA LEU A 66 1.30 0.54 -7.81
C LEU A 66 2.66 1.00 -7.25
N TYR A 67 3.56 0.07 -6.94
CA TYR A 67 4.90 0.37 -6.45
C TYR A 67 5.72 1.17 -7.47
N ARG A 68 5.68 0.79 -8.76
CA ARG A 68 6.42 1.45 -9.85
C ARG A 68 6.06 2.93 -9.99
N VAL A 69 4.81 3.29 -9.71
CA VAL A 69 4.33 4.69 -9.76
C VAL A 69 4.31 5.38 -8.39
N GLY A 70 4.90 4.75 -7.37
CA GLY A 70 4.95 5.26 -5.99
C GLY A 70 3.63 5.16 -5.23
N ALA A 71 2.57 4.56 -5.78
CA ALA A 71 1.19 4.57 -5.26
C ALA A 71 0.94 3.77 -3.96
N LEU A 72 1.97 3.18 -3.34
CA LEU A 72 1.86 2.40 -2.10
C LEU A 72 2.15 3.20 -0.82
N GLU A 73 2.68 4.42 -0.91
CA GLU A 73 3.00 5.27 0.26
C GLU A 73 1.71 5.89 0.85
N SER A 74 1.51 5.90 2.17
CA SER A 74 0.28 6.39 2.84
C SER A 74 0.05 7.89 2.68
N GLU A 75 1.09 8.69 2.44
CA GLU A 75 0.92 10.10 2.05
C GLU A 75 0.00 10.26 0.82
N LEU A 76 -0.10 9.20 0.02
CA LEU A 76 -0.99 9.13 -1.12
C LEU A 76 -2.43 8.77 -0.75
N VAL A 77 -2.68 8.19 0.43
CA VAL A 77 -4.00 7.76 0.90
C VAL A 77 -4.61 8.76 1.90
N SER A 78 -3.77 9.48 2.65
CA SER A 78 -4.18 10.33 3.79
C SER A 78 -4.25 11.83 3.48
N GLY A 79 -3.68 12.29 2.36
CA GLY A 79 -3.71 13.69 1.94
C GLY A 79 -5.02 14.10 1.23
N ALA A 80 -5.30 15.40 1.17
CA ALA A 80 -6.43 16.03 0.45
C ALA A 80 -6.39 15.85 -1.09
N ASN A 81 -5.61 14.88 -1.59
CA ASN A 81 -5.34 14.63 -3.00
C ASN A 81 -6.21 13.42 -3.43
N PRO A 82 -7.34 13.64 -4.11
CA PRO A 82 -8.19 12.54 -4.55
C PRO A 82 -7.39 11.67 -5.51
N PHE A 83 -7.26 10.36 -5.24
CA PHE A 83 -6.72 9.38 -6.20
C PHE A 83 -7.33 9.48 -7.62
N LEU A 84 -8.54 10.04 -7.70
CA LEU A 84 -9.29 10.34 -8.92
C LEU A 84 -8.60 11.38 -9.83
N ARG A 85 -7.73 12.24 -9.29
CA ARG A 85 -7.06 13.33 -10.03
C ARG A 85 -5.64 13.00 -10.49
N ARG A 86 -5.18 11.76 -10.28
CA ARG A 86 -3.81 11.35 -10.64
C ARG A 86 -3.68 11.02 -12.13
N PRO A 87 -2.48 11.21 -12.71
CA PRO A 87 -2.16 10.65 -14.02
C PRO A 87 -2.48 9.16 -14.07
N LYS A 88 -3.02 8.71 -15.21
CA LYS A 88 -3.36 7.30 -15.42
C LYS A 88 -2.08 6.46 -15.31
N VAL A 89 -2.08 5.47 -14.43
CA VAL A 89 -1.04 4.42 -14.42
C VAL A 89 -1.11 3.73 -15.76
N LYS A 90 0.01 3.68 -16.49
CA LYS A 90 0.11 3.01 -17.78
C LYS A 90 0.84 1.68 -17.56
N PRO A 91 0.12 0.60 -17.23
CA PRO A 91 0.72 -0.73 -17.17
C PRO A 91 1.30 -1.09 -18.53
N THR A 92 2.32 -1.94 -18.53
CA THR A 92 2.80 -2.48 -19.81
C THR A 92 1.72 -3.42 -20.37
N PRO A 93 1.62 -3.60 -21.71
CA PRO A 93 0.71 -4.59 -22.28
C PRO A 93 0.92 -6.01 -21.72
N GLU A 94 2.18 -6.33 -21.39
CA GLU A 94 2.57 -7.60 -20.76
C GLU A 94 1.95 -7.73 -19.35
N ASP A 95 2.08 -6.70 -18.51
CA ASP A 95 1.52 -6.70 -17.15
C ASP A 95 -0.01 -6.75 -17.17
N GLU A 96 -0.64 -6.01 -18.08
CA GLU A 96 -2.09 -6.01 -18.22
C GLU A 96 -2.61 -7.40 -18.64
N LYS A 97 -1.94 -8.02 -19.63
CA LYS A 97 -2.26 -9.39 -20.04
C LYS A 97 -2.05 -10.38 -18.89
N GLN A 98 -0.92 -10.29 -18.18
CA GLN A 98 -0.62 -11.18 -17.06
C GLN A 98 -1.67 -11.07 -15.95
N PHE A 99 -2.13 -9.86 -15.63
CA PHE A 99 -3.21 -9.63 -14.66
C PHE A 99 -4.53 -10.25 -15.14
N ASP A 100 -4.94 -9.97 -16.38
CA ASP A 100 -6.21 -10.46 -16.93
C ASP A 100 -6.24 -11.98 -17.06
N ASP A 101 -5.14 -12.61 -17.49
CA ASP A 101 -5.02 -14.07 -17.58
C ASP A 101 -5.15 -14.71 -16.20
N ALA A 102 -4.46 -14.16 -15.19
CA ALA A 102 -4.51 -14.68 -13.83
C ALA A 102 -5.91 -14.55 -13.21
N ILE A 103 -6.58 -13.39 -13.38
CA ILE A 103 -7.96 -13.21 -12.91
C ILE A 103 -8.91 -14.16 -13.64
N SER A 104 -8.77 -14.32 -14.96
CA SER A 104 -9.63 -15.21 -15.75
C SER A 104 -9.47 -16.67 -15.32
N ALA A 105 -8.24 -17.14 -15.13
CA ALA A 105 -7.96 -18.48 -14.63
C ALA A 105 -8.54 -18.71 -13.22
N ALA A 106 -8.31 -17.78 -12.29
CA ALA A 106 -8.85 -17.86 -10.93
C ALA A 106 -10.38 -17.96 -10.93
N MET A 107 -11.05 -17.12 -11.74
CA MET A 107 -12.52 -17.11 -11.84
C MET A 107 -13.06 -18.38 -12.51
N SER A 108 -12.42 -18.89 -13.57
CA SER A 108 -12.86 -20.13 -14.24
C SER A 108 -12.80 -21.31 -13.27
N LEU A 109 -11.63 -21.54 -12.66
CA LEU A 109 -11.41 -22.64 -11.72
C LEU A 109 -12.34 -22.56 -10.50
N ALA A 110 -12.56 -21.35 -9.96
CA ALA A 110 -13.50 -21.17 -8.86
C ALA A 110 -14.95 -21.47 -9.28
N ASN A 111 -15.39 -21.02 -10.46
CA ASN A 111 -16.74 -21.29 -10.95
C ASN A 111 -16.96 -22.77 -11.27
N GLU A 112 -15.97 -23.47 -11.82
CA GLU A 112 -16.02 -24.92 -12.05
C GLU A 112 -16.23 -25.69 -10.74
N ARG A 113 -15.52 -25.31 -9.67
CA ARG A 113 -15.72 -25.88 -8.33
C ARG A 113 -17.10 -25.57 -7.77
N LEU A 114 -17.60 -24.35 -7.96
CA LEU A 114 -18.93 -23.93 -7.49
C LEU A 114 -20.07 -24.61 -8.26
N ALA A 115 -19.87 -24.96 -9.53
CA ALA A 115 -20.84 -25.72 -10.30
C ALA A 115 -21.04 -27.14 -9.73
N GLN A 116 -19.97 -27.74 -9.18
CA GLN A 116 -20.04 -29.04 -8.52
C GLN A 116 -20.50 -28.95 -7.06
N LYS A 117 -19.99 -27.94 -6.33
CA LYS A 117 -20.30 -27.70 -4.92
C LYS A 117 -20.61 -26.21 -4.70
N PRO A 118 -21.89 -25.80 -4.76
CA PRO A 118 -22.28 -24.39 -4.67
C PRO A 118 -21.86 -23.66 -3.38
N ASP A 119 -21.66 -24.40 -2.30
CA ASP A 119 -21.20 -23.90 -0.99
C ASP A 119 -19.73 -24.26 -0.70
N ASP A 120 -18.89 -24.49 -1.73
CA ASP A 120 -17.44 -24.62 -1.55
C ASP A 120 -16.88 -23.28 -1.04
N VAL A 121 -16.61 -23.23 0.27
CA VAL A 121 -16.07 -22.08 0.99
C VAL A 121 -14.78 -21.56 0.34
N SER A 122 -13.88 -22.45 -0.08
CA SER A 122 -12.61 -22.05 -0.67
C SER A 122 -12.82 -21.45 -2.07
N ALA A 123 -13.72 -22.01 -2.86
CA ALA A 123 -14.03 -21.49 -4.19
C ALA A 123 -14.78 -20.15 -4.12
N LEU A 124 -15.76 -20.00 -3.20
CA LEU A 124 -16.45 -18.73 -2.95
C LEU A 124 -15.47 -17.64 -2.50
N TYR A 125 -14.57 -17.96 -1.57
CA TYR A 125 -13.54 -17.04 -1.09
C TYR A 125 -12.60 -16.63 -2.23
N SER A 126 -12.06 -17.59 -2.99
CA SER A 126 -11.16 -17.30 -4.11
C SER A 126 -11.85 -16.45 -5.19
N LEU A 127 -13.09 -16.77 -5.55
CA LEU A 127 -13.86 -15.97 -6.52
C LEU A 127 -14.09 -14.54 -5.99
N GLY A 128 -14.39 -14.40 -4.70
CA GLY A 128 -14.55 -13.11 -4.04
C GLY A 128 -13.28 -12.26 -4.11
N VAL A 129 -12.12 -12.86 -3.86
CA VAL A 129 -10.81 -12.21 -4.01
C VAL A 129 -10.56 -11.80 -5.46
N SER A 130 -10.87 -12.64 -6.46
CA SER A 130 -10.70 -12.28 -7.88
C SER A 130 -11.53 -11.05 -8.26
N TYR A 131 -12.79 -10.99 -7.84
CA TYR A 131 -13.62 -9.79 -8.03
C TYR A 131 -13.04 -8.57 -7.30
N GLY A 132 -12.53 -8.74 -6.08
CA GLY A 132 -11.91 -7.64 -5.32
C GLY A 132 -10.65 -7.08 -6.01
N LEU A 133 -9.78 -7.96 -6.52
CA LEU A 133 -8.58 -7.58 -7.26
C LEU A 133 -8.94 -6.89 -8.58
N ARG A 134 -9.89 -7.43 -9.34
CA ARG A 134 -10.36 -6.82 -10.58
C ARG A 134 -11.02 -5.46 -10.33
N ALA A 135 -11.78 -5.32 -9.24
CA ALA A 135 -12.32 -4.04 -8.81
C ALA A 135 -11.22 -3.01 -8.54
N ASN A 136 -10.18 -3.38 -7.79
CA ASN A 136 -9.05 -2.51 -7.50
C ASN A 136 -8.28 -2.12 -8.77
N TYR A 137 -8.04 -3.06 -9.69
CA TYR A 137 -7.39 -2.77 -10.97
C TYR A 137 -8.24 -1.84 -11.83
N ASN A 138 -9.55 -2.09 -11.93
CA ASN A 138 -10.49 -1.23 -12.65
C ASN A 138 -10.51 0.19 -12.07
N PHE A 139 -10.48 0.33 -10.75
CA PHE A 139 -10.49 1.62 -10.07
C PHE A 139 -9.17 2.39 -10.19
N LEU A 140 -8.05 1.73 -9.87
CA LEU A 140 -6.74 2.37 -9.74
C LEU A 140 -6.06 2.57 -11.09
N ILE A 141 -6.17 1.58 -11.99
CA ILE A 141 -5.42 1.52 -13.24
C ILE A 141 -6.31 1.93 -14.42
N ARG A 142 -7.41 1.21 -14.66
CA ARG A 142 -8.25 1.43 -15.86
C ARG A 142 -9.14 2.68 -15.76
N LYS A 143 -9.41 3.16 -14.55
CA LYS A 143 -10.40 4.21 -14.25
C LYS A 143 -11.83 3.84 -14.69
N ALA A 144 -12.14 2.55 -14.73
CA ALA A 144 -13.47 2.02 -15.03
C ALA A 144 -14.31 1.93 -13.73
N TRP A 145 -14.77 3.08 -13.22
CA TRP A 145 -15.32 3.18 -11.86
C TRP A 145 -16.63 2.41 -11.66
N MET A 146 -17.48 2.33 -12.69
CA MET A 146 -18.73 1.58 -12.63
C MET A 146 -18.48 0.08 -12.55
N ASP A 147 -17.55 -0.44 -13.36
CA ASP A 147 -17.15 -1.85 -13.31
C ASP A 147 -16.46 -2.18 -11.99
N ALA A 148 -15.61 -1.29 -11.50
CA ALA A 148 -15.00 -1.43 -10.18
C ALA A 148 -16.04 -1.52 -9.06
N LEU A 149 -17.06 -0.66 -9.07
CA LEU A 149 -18.12 -0.68 -8.07
C LEU A 149 -18.95 -1.98 -8.13
N ARG A 150 -19.26 -2.45 -9.34
CA ARG A 150 -19.98 -3.72 -9.55
C ARG A 150 -19.16 -4.90 -9.02
N ASP A 151 -17.88 -4.98 -9.38
CA ASP A 151 -16.98 -6.05 -8.94
C ASP A 151 -16.78 -6.02 -7.41
N ALA A 152 -16.56 -4.85 -6.82
CA ALA A 152 -16.41 -4.70 -5.36
C ALA A 152 -17.68 -5.16 -4.61
N THR A 153 -18.86 -4.86 -5.16
CA THR A 153 -20.14 -5.30 -4.59
C THR A 153 -20.29 -6.82 -4.67
N THR A 154 -19.90 -7.42 -5.79
CA THR A 154 -19.91 -8.89 -5.97
C THR A 154 -18.93 -9.57 -5.02
N ALA A 155 -17.70 -9.04 -4.90
CA ALA A 155 -16.70 -9.51 -3.96
C ALA A 155 -17.23 -9.52 -2.53
N ARG A 156 -17.83 -8.41 -2.08
CA ARG A 156 -18.47 -8.33 -0.76
C ARG A 156 -19.53 -9.42 -0.57
N LYS A 157 -20.46 -9.58 -1.51
CA LYS A 157 -21.55 -10.57 -1.40
C LYS A 157 -21.02 -12.00 -1.27
N LEU A 158 -19.97 -12.36 -2.02
CA LEU A 158 -19.32 -13.66 -1.95
C LEU A 158 -18.67 -13.88 -0.57
N HIS A 159 -17.93 -12.90 -0.08
CA HIS A 159 -17.31 -12.97 1.26
C HIS A 159 -18.34 -12.99 2.40
N ASP A 160 -19.43 -12.23 2.30
CA ASP A 160 -20.53 -12.30 3.25
C ASP A 160 -21.18 -13.69 3.24
N ARG A 161 -21.27 -14.36 2.07
CA ARG A 161 -21.73 -15.75 1.98
C ARG A 161 -20.74 -16.72 2.64
N VAL A 162 -19.44 -16.55 2.42
CA VAL A 162 -18.40 -17.35 3.10
C VAL A 162 -18.54 -17.22 4.61
N VAL A 163 -18.66 -16.01 5.16
CA VAL A 163 -18.80 -15.78 6.60
C VAL A 163 -20.10 -16.38 7.17
N ARG A 164 -21.19 -16.44 6.38
CA ARG A 164 -22.43 -17.12 6.79
C ARG A 164 -22.28 -18.64 6.85
N ILE A 165 -21.55 -19.24 5.90
CA ILE A 165 -21.32 -20.69 5.84
C ILE A 165 -20.31 -21.12 6.90
N ASP A 166 -19.21 -20.39 7.00
CA ASP A 166 -18.14 -20.61 7.97
C ASP A 166 -17.80 -19.31 8.72
N PRO A 167 -18.49 -19.05 9.85
CA PRO A 167 -18.21 -17.91 10.70
C PRO A 167 -16.81 -17.95 11.31
N SER A 168 -16.16 -19.11 11.40
CA SER A 168 -14.82 -19.23 11.98
C SER A 168 -13.72 -18.74 11.02
N PHE A 169 -14.03 -18.64 9.71
CA PHE A 169 -13.10 -18.14 8.71
C PHE A 169 -12.94 -16.61 8.81
N VAL A 170 -12.07 -16.16 9.72
CA VAL A 170 -11.84 -14.74 10.02
C VAL A 170 -11.37 -13.96 8.80
N ASP A 171 -10.48 -14.52 7.99
CA ASP A 171 -9.89 -13.83 6.83
C ASP A 171 -10.92 -13.44 5.76
N ALA A 172 -12.04 -14.17 5.65
CA ALA A 172 -13.14 -13.83 4.75
C ALA A 172 -13.79 -12.48 5.07
N ARG A 173 -13.56 -11.92 6.26
CA ARG A 173 -14.09 -10.62 6.68
C ARG A 173 -13.33 -9.43 6.11
N LEU A 174 -12.16 -9.62 5.47
CA LEU A 174 -11.31 -8.51 5.01
C LEU A 174 -12.05 -7.57 4.05
N ILE A 175 -12.63 -8.11 2.96
CA ILE A 175 -13.34 -7.30 1.97
C ILE A 175 -14.57 -6.60 2.58
N PRO A 176 -15.46 -7.29 3.33
CA PRO A 176 -16.54 -6.63 4.05
C PRO A 176 -16.07 -5.54 5.03
N ALA A 177 -14.97 -5.75 5.75
CA ALA A 177 -14.42 -4.80 6.71
C ALA A 177 -13.92 -3.51 6.05
N VAL A 178 -13.15 -3.64 4.97
CA VAL A 178 -12.69 -2.49 4.17
C VAL A 178 -13.88 -1.74 3.59
N HIS A 179 -14.86 -2.46 3.05
CA HIS A 179 -16.08 -1.85 2.53
C HIS A 179 -16.83 -1.07 3.61
N ASP A 180 -17.04 -1.67 4.79
CA ASP A 180 -17.72 -1.02 5.91
C ASP A 180 -16.99 0.24 6.38
N TYR A 181 -15.65 0.20 6.46
CA TYR A 181 -14.85 1.37 6.78
C TYR A 181 -14.98 2.49 5.73
N VAL A 182 -14.82 2.16 4.44
CA VAL A 182 -14.88 3.14 3.35
C VAL A 182 -16.24 3.82 3.28
N VAL A 183 -17.32 3.03 3.26
CA VAL A 183 -18.69 3.56 3.21
C VAL A 183 -19.05 4.30 4.49
N GLY A 184 -18.63 3.75 5.64
CA GLY A 184 -18.77 4.38 6.95
C GLY A 184 -18.03 5.71 7.07
N SER A 185 -17.04 5.97 6.21
CA SER A 185 -16.26 7.22 6.19
C SER A 185 -16.74 8.25 5.16
N LEU A 186 -17.78 7.93 4.37
CA LEU A 186 -18.35 8.86 3.39
C LEU A 186 -19.11 10.01 4.08
N PRO A 187 -19.10 11.24 3.51
CA PRO A 187 -19.98 12.31 3.93
C PRO A 187 -21.45 11.87 3.91
N TRP A 188 -22.27 12.44 4.79
CA TRP A 188 -23.65 12.00 5.01
C TRP A 188 -24.50 11.96 3.73
N HIS A 189 -24.32 12.92 2.81
CA HIS A 189 -25.07 12.99 1.56
C HIS A 189 -24.73 11.84 0.60
N TRP A 190 -23.46 11.40 0.57
CA TRP A 190 -23.05 10.21 -0.19
C TRP A 190 -23.54 8.92 0.45
N LYS A 191 -23.64 8.87 1.79
CA LYS A 191 -24.27 7.75 2.50
C LYS A 191 -25.76 7.66 2.22
N LEU A 192 -26.46 8.80 2.17
CA LEU A 192 -27.89 8.85 1.85
C LEU A 192 -28.15 8.35 0.42
N LEU A 193 -27.34 8.77 -0.56
CA LEU A 193 -27.45 8.27 -1.93
C LEU A 193 -27.14 6.77 -2.01
N GLY A 194 -26.08 6.31 -1.33
CA GLY A 194 -25.72 4.90 -1.23
C GLY A 194 -26.84 4.05 -0.62
N PHE A 195 -27.52 4.57 0.41
CA PHE A 195 -28.62 3.87 1.08
C PHE A 195 -29.77 3.54 0.12
N LEU A 196 -30.12 4.45 -0.80
CA LEU A 196 -31.19 4.24 -1.78
C LEU A 196 -30.90 3.09 -2.76
N VAL A 197 -29.63 2.74 -2.94
CA VAL A 197 -29.18 1.63 -3.78
C VAL A 197 -28.64 0.44 -2.96
N GLY A 198 -28.91 0.40 -1.65
CA GLY A 198 -28.55 -0.72 -0.76
C GLY A 198 -27.12 -0.72 -0.22
N PHE A 199 -26.38 0.38 -0.38
CA PHE A 199 -25.02 0.54 0.14
C PHE A 199 -25.06 1.01 1.60
N ARG A 200 -24.58 0.17 2.53
CA ARG A 200 -24.42 0.52 3.96
C ARG A 200 -23.05 0.09 4.45
N GLY A 201 -22.48 0.89 5.34
CA GLY A 201 -21.22 0.60 6.01
C GLY A 201 -21.15 1.31 7.35
N ASP A 202 -20.39 0.70 8.25
CA ASP A 202 -20.15 1.20 9.60
C ASP A 202 -18.65 1.28 9.82
N LYS A 203 -18.17 2.49 10.10
CA LYS A 203 -16.75 2.78 10.24
C LYS A 203 -16.12 1.97 11.37
N GLN A 204 -16.76 1.93 12.53
CA GLN A 204 -16.24 1.26 13.72
C GLN A 204 -16.28 -0.25 13.55
N ARG A 205 -17.35 -0.78 12.92
CA ARG A 205 -17.43 -2.20 12.58
C ARG A 205 -16.31 -2.62 11.63
N GLY A 206 -16.00 -1.78 10.62
CA GLY A 206 -14.88 -2.01 9.71
C GLY A 206 -13.54 -2.09 10.44
N ILE A 207 -13.26 -1.13 11.33
CA ILE A 207 -12.02 -1.12 12.14
C ILE A 207 -11.94 -2.35 13.03
N ALA A 208 -13.00 -2.67 13.78
CA ALA A 208 -13.01 -3.82 14.68
C ALA A 208 -12.82 -5.16 13.94
N ALA A 209 -13.37 -5.29 12.74
CA ALA A 209 -13.17 -6.48 11.91
C ALA A 209 -11.72 -6.58 11.39
N LEU A 210 -11.09 -5.46 11.01
CA LEU A 210 -9.67 -5.43 10.64
C LEU A 210 -8.78 -5.80 11.84
N GLU A 211 -9.06 -5.26 13.04
CA GLU A 211 -8.34 -5.63 14.27
C GLU A 211 -8.46 -7.13 14.59
N LEU A 212 -9.63 -7.73 14.37
CA LEU A 212 -9.84 -9.17 14.54
C LEU A 212 -8.97 -9.98 13.57
N ILE A 213 -8.90 -9.59 12.30
CA ILE A 213 -8.09 -10.28 11.29
C ILE A 213 -6.59 -10.11 11.60
N ALA A 214 -6.17 -8.92 12.01
CA ALA A 214 -4.78 -8.66 12.41
C ALA A 214 -4.33 -9.54 13.60
N ARG A 215 -5.26 -9.94 14.48
CA ARG A 215 -4.98 -10.82 15.63
C ARG A 215 -5.13 -12.31 15.33
N ARG A 216 -6.14 -12.70 14.53
CA ARG A 216 -6.56 -14.11 14.36
C ARG A 216 -6.55 -14.63 12.94
N GLY A 217 -6.40 -13.77 11.93
CA GLY A 217 -6.32 -14.17 10.54
C GLY A 217 -5.13 -15.09 10.28
N ALA A 218 -5.29 -16.04 9.38
CA ALA A 218 -4.22 -16.92 8.91
C ALA A 218 -3.68 -16.45 7.55
N LEU A 219 -4.56 -15.93 6.69
CA LEU A 219 -4.22 -15.53 5.32
C LEU A 219 -3.97 -14.04 5.20
N ASN A 220 -4.82 -13.22 5.82
CA ASN A 220 -4.87 -11.77 5.62
C ASN A 220 -4.37 -11.00 6.84
N ARG A 221 -3.61 -11.65 7.74
CA ARG A 221 -3.11 -11.04 8.98
C ARG A 221 -2.28 -9.80 8.69
N GLU A 222 -1.31 -9.91 7.79
CA GLU A 222 -0.39 -8.82 7.48
C GLU A 222 -1.07 -7.73 6.65
N ASP A 223 -1.94 -8.11 5.70
CA ASP A 223 -2.80 -7.17 4.96
C ASP A 223 -3.66 -6.33 5.91
N ALA A 224 -4.28 -6.95 6.92
CA ALA A 224 -5.09 -6.25 7.90
C ALA A 224 -4.25 -5.26 8.74
N LYS A 225 -3.04 -5.64 9.17
CA LYS A 225 -2.14 -4.72 9.89
C LYS A 225 -1.73 -3.53 9.02
N ILE A 226 -1.36 -3.76 7.76
CA ILE A 226 -1.00 -2.69 6.81
C ILE A 226 -2.18 -1.74 6.59
N LEU A 227 -3.39 -2.28 6.39
CA LEU A 227 -4.61 -1.47 6.26
C LEU A 227 -4.91 -0.68 7.54
N LEU A 228 -4.74 -1.28 8.72
CA LEU A 228 -4.92 -0.59 10.01
C LEU A 228 -3.96 0.59 10.16
N CYS A 229 -2.72 0.52 9.67
CA CYS A 229 -1.81 1.67 9.70
C CYS A 229 -2.40 2.88 8.96
N ALA A 230 -2.93 2.67 7.75
CA ALA A 230 -3.56 3.74 6.96
C ALA A 230 -4.86 4.24 7.60
N VAL A 231 -5.67 3.32 8.14
CA VAL A 231 -6.93 3.62 8.82
C VAL A 231 -6.68 4.45 10.08
N TYR A 232 -5.83 4.00 10.99
CA TYR A 232 -5.55 4.71 12.23
C TYR A 232 -4.91 6.08 11.99
N ARG A 233 -4.03 6.22 11.00
CA ARG A 233 -3.52 7.55 10.61
C ARG A 233 -4.67 8.49 10.23
N ARG A 234 -5.59 8.03 9.37
CA ARG A 234 -6.74 8.83 8.91
C ARG A 234 -7.70 9.17 10.06
N GLU A 235 -7.85 8.26 11.02
CA GLU A 235 -8.66 8.47 12.22
C GLU A 235 -7.95 9.33 13.29
N ARG A 236 -6.75 9.87 13.01
CA ARG A 236 -5.92 10.64 13.95
C ARG A 236 -5.52 9.85 15.19
N GLU A 237 -5.30 8.55 15.02
CA GLU A 237 -4.80 7.62 16.04
C GLU A 237 -3.43 7.04 15.65
N PRO A 238 -2.41 7.85 15.27
CA PRO A 238 -1.13 7.35 14.77
C PRO A 238 -0.39 6.44 15.77
N ALA A 239 -0.64 6.58 17.08
CA ALA A 239 -0.08 5.68 18.09
C ALA A 239 -0.46 4.21 17.88
N LYS A 240 -1.69 3.91 17.41
CA LYS A 240 -2.11 2.54 17.11
C LYS A 240 -1.45 2.01 15.84
N ALA A 241 -1.22 2.87 14.85
CA ALA A 241 -0.46 2.51 13.65
C ALA A 241 1.01 2.17 13.98
N VAL A 242 1.65 2.91 14.90
CA VAL A 242 3.02 2.61 15.36
C VAL A 242 3.14 1.17 15.85
N VAL A 243 2.19 0.69 16.66
CA VAL A 243 2.20 -0.71 17.18
C VAL A 243 2.30 -1.73 16.04
N HIS A 244 1.50 -1.55 14.98
CA HIS A 244 1.54 -2.45 13.83
C HIS A 244 2.83 -2.30 13.01
N LEU A 245 3.33 -1.08 12.82
CA LEU A 245 4.59 -0.85 12.09
C LEU A 245 5.79 -1.44 12.83
N THR A 246 5.85 -1.34 14.16
CA THR A 246 6.91 -1.94 14.97
C THR A 246 6.91 -3.47 14.95
N ASP A 247 5.77 -4.09 14.66
CA ASP A 247 5.65 -5.55 14.46
C ASP A 247 5.99 -5.97 13.01
N LEU A 248 5.57 -5.18 12.02
CA LEU A 248 5.81 -5.48 10.61
C LEU A 248 7.26 -5.26 10.17
N ILE A 249 7.94 -4.21 10.66
CA ILE A 249 9.30 -3.83 10.23
C ILE A 249 10.32 -4.97 10.47
N PRO A 250 10.40 -5.62 11.65
CA PRO A 250 11.32 -6.73 11.86
C PRO A 250 11.02 -7.95 10.97
N ARG A 251 9.75 -8.17 10.61
CA ARG A 251 9.32 -9.29 9.77
C ARG A 251 9.59 -9.06 8.28
N PHE A 252 9.50 -7.82 7.85
CA PHE A 252 9.75 -7.40 6.46
C PHE A 252 10.82 -6.30 6.42
N PRO A 253 12.06 -6.61 6.84
CA PRO A 253 13.09 -5.58 7.05
C PRO A 253 13.54 -4.91 5.76
N ARG A 254 13.32 -5.54 4.59
CA ARG A 254 13.68 -5.01 3.26
C ARG A 254 12.60 -4.08 2.70
N ASN A 255 11.42 -4.05 3.33
CA ASN A 255 10.36 -3.10 3.02
C ASN A 255 10.62 -1.75 3.69
N TYR A 256 11.33 -0.89 2.97
CA TYR A 256 11.64 0.46 3.45
C TYR A 256 10.40 1.36 3.56
N ILE A 257 9.28 1.06 2.88
CA ILE A 257 8.05 1.86 2.96
C ILE A 257 7.50 1.84 4.39
N LEU A 258 7.57 0.70 5.08
CA LEU A 258 7.12 0.59 6.47
C LEU A 258 7.88 1.56 7.40
N ARG A 259 9.16 1.82 7.13
CA ARG A 259 9.92 2.80 7.92
C ARG A 259 9.54 4.23 7.57
N PHE A 260 9.27 4.56 6.31
CA PHE A 260 8.69 5.86 5.96
C PHE A 260 7.34 6.08 6.64
N GLU A 261 6.47 5.07 6.67
CA GLU A 261 5.22 5.13 7.43
C GLU A 261 5.45 5.38 8.92
N LEU A 262 6.47 4.75 9.52
CA LEU A 262 6.80 4.97 10.92
C LEU A 262 7.30 6.40 11.17
N VAL A 263 8.11 6.96 10.28
CA VAL A 263 8.52 8.39 10.31
C VAL A 263 7.28 9.29 10.29
N GLN A 264 6.30 8.99 9.43
CA GLN A 264 5.06 9.76 9.37
C GLN A 264 4.23 9.65 10.65
N MET A 265 4.11 8.46 11.24
CA MET A 265 3.37 8.29 12.49
C MET A 265 4.05 9.06 13.63
N TYR A 266 5.38 9.02 13.72
CA TYR A 266 6.11 9.80 14.71
C TYR A 266 5.99 11.32 14.47
N SER A 267 6.01 11.76 13.21
CA SER A 267 5.72 13.17 12.88
C SER A 267 4.33 13.58 13.35
N ASP A 268 3.30 12.79 13.05
CA ASP A 268 1.90 13.03 13.44
C ASP A 268 1.71 13.03 14.98
N LEU A 269 2.60 12.34 15.72
CA LEU A 269 2.63 12.30 17.18
C LEU A 269 3.44 13.43 17.85
N GLY A 270 4.07 14.34 17.10
CA GLY A 270 4.96 15.35 17.69
C GLY A 270 6.33 14.81 18.09
N LYS A 271 6.68 13.58 17.69
CA LYS A 271 7.89 12.83 18.07
C LYS A 271 9.02 13.02 17.05
N LYS A 272 9.54 14.25 17.00
CA LYS A 272 10.58 14.65 16.04
C LYS A 272 11.83 13.77 16.10
N ASP A 273 12.33 13.50 17.30
CA ASP A 273 13.61 12.83 17.47
C ASP A 273 13.53 11.34 17.11
N GLU A 274 12.41 10.68 17.43
CA GLU A 274 12.13 9.32 17.00
C GLU A 274 11.98 9.23 15.48
N ALA A 275 11.29 10.18 14.85
CA ALA A 275 11.19 10.25 13.39
C ALA A 275 12.57 10.42 12.72
N LEU A 276 13.41 11.32 13.26
CA LEU A 276 14.78 11.52 12.76
C LEU A 276 15.66 10.28 13.02
N ALA A 277 15.45 9.54 14.11
CA ALA A 277 16.17 8.31 14.40
C ALA A 277 15.90 7.23 13.36
N VAL A 278 14.63 7.03 12.97
CA VAL A 278 14.27 6.08 11.92
C VAL A 278 14.91 6.48 10.57
N LEU A 279 14.92 7.78 10.24
CA LEU A 279 15.59 8.25 9.02
C LEU A 279 17.10 7.99 9.06
N ARG A 280 17.78 8.18 10.20
CA ARG A 280 19.20 7.84 10.34
C ARG A 280 19.46 6.35 10.15
N GLU A 281 18.64 5.48 10.74
CA GLU A 281 18.73 4.02 10.53
C GLU A 281 18.60 3.67 9.04
N MET A 282 17.65 4.28 8.33
CA MET A 282 17.48 4.07 6.89
C MET A 282 18.72 4.50 6.08
N GLU A 283 19.36 5.61 6.44
CA GLU A 283 20.61 6.04 5.80
C GLU A 283 21.76 5.06 6.07
N GLU A 284 21.87 4.54 7.29
CA GLU A 284 22.88 3.53 7.66
C GLU A 284 22.68 2.23 6.89
N LEU A 285 21.45 1.70 6.86
CA LEU A 285 21.08 0.53 6.07
C LEU A 285 21.42 0.73 4.59
N LYS A 286 21.16 1.93 4.06
CA LYS A 286 21.50 2.27 2.68
C LYS A 286 23.02 2.34 2.44
N ARG A 287 23.80 2.97 3.32
CA ARG A 287 25.28 3.01 3.23
C ARG A 287 25.89 1.62 3.32
N ALA A 288 25.34 0.76 4.17
CA ALA A 288 25.76 -0.62 4.33
C ALA A 288 25.36 -1.54 3.17
N GLY A 289 24.56 -1.06 2.21
CA GLY A 289 24.07 -1.88 1.10
C GLY A 289 23.09 -2.96 1.54
N ALA A 290 22.33 -2.73 2.62
CA ALA A 290 21.39 -3.70 3.15
C ALA A 290 20.34 -4.12 2.09
N PRO A 291 19.91 -5.40 2.08
CA PRO A 291 18.88 -5.88 1.16
C PRO A 291 17.62 -5.00 1.18
N GLY A 292 17.08 -4.68 0.00
CA GLY A 292 15.94 -3.77 -0.15
C GLY A 292 16.30 -2.27 -0.20
N TYR A 293 17.44 -1.85 0.36
CA TYR A 293 17.85 -0.43 0.42
C TYR A 293 18.74 0.03 -0.74
N ALA A 294 19.32 -0.91 -1.48
CA ALA A 294 20.11 -0.59 -2.67
C ALA A 294 19.30 0.23 -3.69
N ARG A 295 18.05 -0.19 -3.94
CA ARG A 295 17.09 0.47 -4.86
C ARG A 295 16.40 1.72 -4.30
N LEU A 296 16.46 1.95 -2.98
CA LEU A 296 15.86 3.13 -2.37
C LEU A 296 16.66 4.38 -2.78
N ALA A 297 16.06 5.32 -3.51
CA ALA A 297 16.73 6.58 -3.84
C ALA A 297 17.09 7.38 -2.57
N TRP A 298 18.29 7.99 -2.54
CA TRP A 298 18.68 8.89 -1.45
C TRP A 298 17.71 10.07 -1.34
N GLU A 299 17.21 10.50 -2.48
CA GLU A 299 16.27 11.57 -2.67
C GLU A 299 14.93 11.32 -1.95
N LYS A 300 14.49 10.05 -1.81
CA LYS A 300 13.31 9.71 -1.00
C LYS A 300 13.56 9.93 0.49
N ILE A 301 14.75 9.59 0.99
CA ILE A 301 15.13 9.83 2.40
C ILE A 301 15.24 11.34 2.67
N TRP A 302 15.90 12.09 1.79
CA TRP A 302 16.01 13.56 1.91
C TRP A 302 14.65 14.23 1.80
N PHE A 303 13.77 13.77 0.91
CA PHE A 303 12.41 14.31 0.81
C PHE A 303 11.61 14.12 2.12
N SER A 304 11.67 12.92 2.70
CA SER A 304 11.00 12.61 3.96
C SER A 304 11.57 13.45 5.11
N ARG A 305 12.90 13.55 5.23
CA ARG A 305 13.56 14.39 6.24
C ARG A 305 13.24 15.87 6.06
N GLY A 306 13.35 16.40 4.84
CA GLY A 306 13.03 17.80 4.53
C GLY A 306 11.58 18.14 4.88
N THR A 307 10.64 17.24 4.61
CA THR A 307 9.22 17.40 4.98
C THR A 307 9.04 17.43 6.49
N LEU A 308 9.67 16.51 7.22
CA LEU A 308 9.67 16.51 8.68
C LEU A 308 10.23 17.83 9.23
N LEU A 309 11.43 18.23 8.81
CA LEU A 309 12.10 19.45 9.24
C LEU A 309 11.29 20.72 8.94
N PHE A 310 10.64 20.77 7.78
CA PHE A 310 9.70 21.85 7.43
C PHE A 310 8.56 21.97 8.46
N TRP A 311 7.95 20.85 8.85
CA TRP A 311 6.89 20.86 9.86
C TRP A 311 7.39 21.29 11.24
N TYR A 312 8.63 20.93 11.61
CA TYR A 312 9.28 21.33 12.86
C TYR A 312 10.03 22.68 12.82
N ARG A 313 9.91 23.44 11.72
CA ARG A 313 10.51 24.77 11.54
C ARG A 313 12.03 24.81 11.45
N ASP A 314 12.69 23.69 11.17
CA ASP A 314 14.13 23.63 10.89
C ASP A 314 14.41 23.98 9.42
N PHE A 315 14.08 25.21 9.04
CA PHE A 315 13.97 25.58 7.64
C PHE A 315 15.28 25.50 6.86
N ASP A 316 16.43 25.82 7.47
CA ASP A 316 17.72 25.76 6.77
C ASP A 316 18.08 24.33 6.35
N GLN A 317 17.88 23.36 7.25
CA GLN A 317 18.11 21.95 6.94
C GLN A 317 17.07 21.41 5.95
N ALA A 318 15.80 21.82 6.10
CA ALA A 318 14.75 21.47 5.14
C ALA A 318 15.08 21.95 3.72
N VAL A 319 15.55 23.20 3.57
CA VAL A 319 16.02 23.73 2.28
C VAL A 319 17.14 22.87 1.72
N ALA A 320 18.16 22.53 2.52
CA ALA A 320 19.29 21.73 2.06
C ALA A 320 18.84 20.36 1.53
N ASP A 321 17.92 19.69 2.23
CA ASP A 321 17.38 18.42 1.79
C ASP A 321 16.54 18.53 0.52
N PHE A 322 15.61 19.50 0.46
CA PHE A 322 14.81 19.69 -0.74
C PHE A 322 15.66 20.11 -1.95
N GLN A 323 16.74 20.87 -1.76
CA GLN A 323 17.70 21.18 -2.82
C GLN A 323 18.38 19.91 -3.36
N ARG A 324 18.73 18.94 -2.50
CA ARG A 324 19.31 17.67 -2.95
C ARG A 324 18.33 16.84 -3.77
N VAL A 325 17.05 16.80 -3.37
CA VAL A 325 15.99 16.13 -4.13
C VAL A 325 15.80 16.79 -5.49
N THR A 326 15.66 18.12 -5.50
CA THR A 326 15.36 18.90 -6.69
C THR A 326 16.53 19.05 -7.66
N ALA A 327 17.76 18.74 -7.22
CA ALA A 327 18.93 18.61 -8.10
C ALA A 327 18.93 17.34 -8.96
N ARG A 328 18.18 16.30 -8.54
CA ARG A 328 18.06 15.01 -9.26
C ARG A 328 16.58 14.58 -9.34
N PRO A 329 15.71 15.37 -9.97
CA PRO A 329 14.27 15.12 -10.00
C PRO A 329 13.90 13.74 -10.57
N GLN A 330 14.68 13.23 -11.53
CA GLN A 330 14.50 11.91 -12.13
C GLN A 330 14.77 10.72 -11.20
N ALA A 331 15.32 10.96 -10.00
CA ALA A 331 15.58 9.91 -9.01
C ALA A 331 14.34 9.59 -8.15
N VAL A 332 13.25 10.35 -8.30
CA VAL A 332 12.00 10.15 -7.57
C VAL A 332 10.81 10.12 -8.54
N ASP A 333 9.66 9.63 -8.07
CA ASP A 333 8.42 9.72 -8.84
C ASP A 333 7.94 11.18 -8.97
N LEU A 334 7.12 11.44 -10.00
CA LEU A 334 6.62 12.78 -10.33
C LEU A 334 5.90 13.46 -9.16
N ASN A 335 5.20 12.71 -8.30
CA ASN A 335 4.50 13.31 -7.17
C ASN A 335 5.51 13.81 -6.12
N THR A 336 6.51 13.01 -5.78
CA THR A 336 7.60 13.42 -4.89
C THR A 336 8.36 14.62 -5.46
N GLU A 337 8.67 14.62 -6.76
CA GLU A 337 9.37 15.73 -7.43
C GLU A 337 8.60 17.05 -7.27
N VAL A 338 7.33 17.08 -7.67
CA VAL A 338 6.51 18.30 -7.68
C VAL A 338 6.29 18.78 -6.25
N GLN A 339 6.08 17.85 -5.31
CA GLN A 339 5.92 18.18 -3.89
C GLN A 339 7.22 18.75 -3.29
N ALA A 340 8.39 18.24 -3.68
CA ALA A 340 9.69 18.75 -3.23
C ALA A 340 9.91 20.20 -3.71
N TRP A 341 9.60 20.51 -4.97
CA TRP A 341 9.66 21.88 -5.48
C TRP A 341 8.68 22.82 -4.78
N LEU A 342 7.44 22.39 -4.54
CA LEU A 342 6.45 23.16 -3.79
C LEU A 342 6.94 23.45 -2.36
N ARG A 343 7.41 22.42 -1.64
CA ARG A 343 7.91 22.57 -0.26
C ARG A 343 9.17 23.41 -0.20
N LEU A 344 10.08 23.29 -1.17
CA LEU A 344 11.25 24.15 -1.27
C LEU A 344 10.84 25.63 -1.42
N GLY A 345 9.86 25.91 -2.28
CA GLY A 345 9.32 27.26 -2.44
C GLY A 345 8.69 27.81 -1.16
N GLN A 346 7.87 27.00 -0.49
CA GLN A 346 7.25 27.36 0.79
C GLN A 346 8.30 27.64 1.87
N THR A 347 9.34 26.80 1.94
CA THR A 347 10.42 26.97 2.91
C THR A 347 11.20 28.25 2.64
N TYR A 348 11.50 28.56 1.38
CA TYR A 348 12.15 29.83 1.00
C TYR A 348 11.32 31.06 1.37
N ASP A 349 10.01 31.04 1.17
CA ASP A 349 9.14 32.14 1.58
C ASP A 349 9.18 32.34 3.11
N LEU A 350 9.19 31.25 3.90
CA LEU A 350 9.24 31.31 5.37
C LEU A 350 10.56 31.90 5.90
N ILE A 351 11.67 31.77 5.16
CA ILE A 351 12.97 32.36 5.51
C ILE A 351 13.27 33.66 4.75
N GLY A 352 12.26 34.27 4.11
CA GLY A 352 12.38 35.57 3.43
C GLY A 352 13.10 35.55 2.08
N LYS A 353 13.43 34.37 1.53
CA LYS A 353 14.17 34.22 0.25
C LYS A 353 13.20 34.17 -0.95
N ARG A 354 12.40 35.23 -1.11
CA ARG A 354 11.29 35.29 -2.09
C ARG A 354 11.68 34.99 -3.53
N SER A 355 12.82 35.48 -3.99
CA SER A 355 13.28 35.24 -5.38
C SER A 355 13.59 33.77 -5.66
N GLN A 356 14.06 33.02 -4.65
CA GLN A 356 14.26 31.58 -4.75
C GLN A 356 12.94 30.83 -4.65
N ALA A 357 12.02 31.29 -3.79
CA ALA A 357 10.68 30.72 -3.67
C ALA A 357 9.93 30.73 -5.01
N LEU A 358 9.91 31.87 -5.69
CA LEU A 358 9.24 32.03 -7.00
C LEU A 358 9.79 31.06 -8.05
N ARG A 359 11.13 30.88 -8.10
CA ARG A 359 11.75 29.91 -9.02
C ARG A 359 11.35 28.48 -8.72
N ALA A 360 11.30 28.10 -7.44
CA ALA A 360 10.86 26.76 -7.03
C ALA A 360 9.38 26.50 -7.39
N TYR A 361 8.49 27.47 -7.16
CA TYR A 361 7.08 27.34 -7.56
C TYR A 361 6.90 27.22 -9.07
N GLN A 362 7.62 28.02 -9.85
CA GLN A 362 7.61 27.91 -11.31
C GLN A 362 8.05 26.51 -11.76
N GLN A 363 9.04 25.93 -11.11
CA GLN A 363 9.47 24.57 -11.41
C GLN A 363 8.41 23.52 -11.06
N ALA A 364 7.77 23.61 -9.88
CA ALA A 364 6.65 22.73 -9.53
C ALA A 364 5.52 22.77 -10.58
N ILE A 365 5.20 23.97 -11.09
CA ILE A 365 4.19 24.16 -12.14
C ILE A 365 4.65 23.54 -13.46
N ARG A 366 5.92 23.69 -13.84
CA ARG A 366 6.46 23.11 -15.08
C ARG A 366 6.47 21.58 -15.03
N SER A 367 6.83 20.98 -13.90
CA SER A 367 6.94 19.52 -13.78
C SER A 367 5.58 18.81 -13.90
N ALA A 368 4.52 19.35 -13.30
CA ALA A 368 3.17 18.77 -13.43
C ALA A 368 2.07 19.86 -13.42
N PRO A 369 1.81 20.54 -14.55
CA PRO A 369 0.91 21.68 -14.62
C PRO A 369 -0.50 21.43 -14.07
N ASP A 370 -1.02 20.22 -14.22
CA ASP A 370 -2.39 19.85 -13.86
C ASP A 370 -2.51 19.25 -12.44
N SER A 371 -1.40 19.14 -11.71
CA SER A 371 -1.39 18.64 -10.33
C SER A 371 -2.00 19.63 -9.33
N ASP A 372 -2.51 19.11 -8.21
CA ASP A 372 -2.97 19.95 -7.09
C ASP A 372 -1.82 20.79 -6.52
N GLN A 373 -0.61 20.23 -6.47
CA GLN A 373 0.59 20.92 -6.05
C GLN A 373 0.93 22.10 -6.96
N ALA A 374 0.80 21.95 -8.28
CA ALA A 374 1.00 23.05 -9.22
C ALA A 374 -0.10 24.11 -9.08
N ARG A 375 -1.36 23.72 -8.82
CA ARG A 375 -2.43 24.67 -8.49
C ARG A 375 -2.12 25.45 -7.22
N GLU A 376 -1.60 24.78 -6.20
CA GLU A 376 -1.16 25.42 -4.96
C GLU A 376 0.02 26.37 -5.20
N ALA A 377 1.05 25.93 -5.93
CA ALA A 377 2.21 26.74 -6.30
C ALA A 377 1.82 28.02 -7.07
N ARG A 378 0.83 27.96 -7.98
CA ARG A 378 0.30 29.14 -8.69
C ARG A 378 -0.22 30.22 -7.74
N ARG A 379 -0.87 29.84 -6.65
CA ARG A 379 -1.35 30.79 -5.63
C ARG A 379 -0.16 31.52 -4.99
N TYR A 380 0.96 30.81 -4.80
CA TYR A 380 2.15 31.39 -4.18
C TYR A 380 3.03 32.22 -5.10
N LEU A 381 2.74 32.26 -6.41
CA LEU A 381 3.35 33.26 -7.31
C LEU A 381 2.85 34.67 -7.00
N GLN A 382 1.58 34.80 -6.60
CA GLN A 382 0.94 36.10 -6.33
C GLN A 382 1.22 36.59 -4.89
N ALA A 383 1.20 35.68 -3.92
CA ALA A 383 1.42 36.01 -2.51
C ALA A 383 2.40 35.03 -1.86
N PRO A 384 3.33 35.47 -0.99
CA PRO A 384 4.22 34.56 -0.27
C PRO A 384 3.43 33.54 0.55
N TYR A 385 3.92 32.31 0.59
CA TYR A 385 3.44 31.33 1.54
C TYR A 385 3.63 31.86 2.97
N ARG A 386 2.55 31.79 3.75
CA ARG A 386 2.59 32.03 5.19
C ARG A 386 1.97 30.82 5.85
N ARG A 387 2.68 30.26 6.83
CA ARG A 387 2.14 29.18 7.66
C ARG A 387 1.13 29.79 8.63
N LYS A 388 -0.08 29.25 8.67
CA LYS A 388 -1.03 29.59 9.74
C LYS A 388 -0.53 28.90 11.00
N ASP A 389 -0.31 29.64 12.08
CA ASP A 389 -0.07 29.04 13.39
C ASP A 389 -1.31 28.23 13.75
N VAL A 390 -1.12 26.91 13.90
CA VAL A 390 -2.13 26.05 14.49
C VAL A 390 -1.87 26.15 15.98
N GLY A 391 -2.57 27.10 16.62
CA GLY A 391 -2.55 27.29 18.07
C GLY A 391 -3.23 26.15 18.81
#